data_AF-A0A7C7QHS9-F1
#
_entry.id   AF-A0A7C7QHS9-F1
#
_cell.length_a   1.000
_cell.length_b   1.000
_cell.length_c   1.000
_cell.angle_alpha   90.00
_cell.angle_beta   90.00
_cell.angle_gamma   90.00
#
_symmetry.space_group_name_H-M   'P 1'
#
loop_
_entity.id
_entity.type
_entity.pdbx_description
1 polymer ?
#
loop_
_entity_poly.entity_id
_entity_poly.type
_entity_poly.pdbx_seq_one_letter_code
_entity_poly.pdbx_strand_id
1 'polypeptide(L)'
;MLEKPRYIDMDKCIACGTCAEKCPRKVVNEFNMGLDKRKAAYVKYSQTVPLKYAIDAANCIFFKKGKCKACEKFCPTKAVNFAQEAKTHVINVGSIILAPGFESFDPTPYENYSYKDSPNCITSMEFERVLSASGPYAGHLVRPGDKKEPRRIAFIQCVGSRDTHHSNNGYCSSVCCMYAIKEALVAMEHSKEPLETSIFYMDMRTYGKDFEKYYNQAQEKGVRFIRARVYNISPADETGDLIVRYATQQGDINEDVFDLVVLSTGLVVPQSVRDLASVIGIELNRYKFAKTSSFSPVSTSVPGIYACGAFQDPKDIPYSVMEASAASSAATSKLAGVKGTLVNEKTFPEERDISGEPIRIGVFVCNCGVNIGGVVNVPEVAEYAKRLPNVVYVQENLFSCSQDAQDKLREVIIENNLNRVVVAACSPRTHEPLFQETLKSCGINKYLFEMTNIRDQNSWVHQNEPEAATEKAKDSVRMAVAKASLLFPLKEVKLGITPAALVV
;
A
#
# COMPACT_ATOMS: atom_id res chain seq x y z
N MET A 1 -10.61 -23.32 7.99
CA MET A 1 -9.85 -22.06 8.14
C MET A 1 -9.70 -21.77 9.63
N LEU A 2 -8.51 -21.41 10.10
CA LEU A 2 -8.27 -21.04 11.51
C LEU A 2 -8.29 -19.51 11.65
N GLU A 3 -9.27 -19.00 12.40
CA GLU A 3 -9.29 -17.60 12.84
C GLU A 3 -8.46 -17.47 14.12
N LYS A 4 -7.30 -16.80 14.01
CA LYS A 4 -6.44 -16.52 15.17
C LYS A 4 -7.08 -15.46 16.06
N PRO A 5 -6.98 -15.58 17.40
CA PRO A 5 -7.53 -14.58 18.31
C PRO A 5 -6.79 -13.25 18.15
N ARG A 6 -7.55 -12.17 18.03
CA ARG A 6 -7.01 -10.79 18.06
C ARG A 6 -6.82 -10.28 19.49
N TYR A 7 -7.47 -10.94 20.44
CA TYR A 7 -7.66 -10.52 21.83
C TYR A 7 -8.36 -9.15 21.96
N ILE A 8 -9.11 -8.79 20.93
CA ILE A 8 -9.87 -7.56 20.81
C ILE A 8 -11.18 -7.92 20.09
N ASP A 9 -12.29 -7.57 20.73
CA ASP A 9 -13.64 -7.64 20.20
C ASP A 9 -13.80 -6.65 19.05
N MET A 10 -14.06 -7.18 17.86
CA MET A 10 -14.10 -6.42 16.60
C MET A 10 -15.29 -5.47 16.54
N ASP A 11 -16.40 -5.81 17.20
CA ASP A 11 -17.63 -5.03 17.18
C ASP A 11 -17.53 -3.85 18.15
N LYS A 12 -16.82 -4.03 19.27
CA LYS A 12 -16.60 -2.97 20.27
C LYS A 12 -15.42 -2.07 19.97
N CYS A 13 -14.43 -2.52 19.21
CA CYS A 13 -13.22 -1.75 18.97
C CYS A 13 -13.50 -0.55 18.06
N ILE A 14 -13.29 0.67 18.56
CA ILE A 14 -13.45 1.92 17.80
C ILE A 14 -12.13 2.48 17.25
N ALA A 15 -11.09 1.64 17.19
CA ALA A 15 -9.77 2.03 16.64
C ALA A 15 -9.07 3.25 17.25
N CYS A 16 -9.49 3.75 18.41
CA CYS A 16 -8.99 5.01 18.98
C CYS A 16 -7.50 5.04 19.37
N GLY A 17 -6.80 3.90 19.34
CA GLY A 17 -5.36 3.82 19.61
C GLY A 17 -4.92 3.89 21.07
N THR A 18 -5.83 4.21 22.00
CA THR A 18 -5.52 4.30 23.44
C THR A 18 -4.86 3.04 23.99
N CYS A 19 -5.27 1.85 23.52
CA CYS A 19 -4.68 0.59 23.94
C CYS A 19 -3.19 0.44 23.56
N ALA A 20 -2.78 0.96 22.40
CA ALA A 20 -1.39 0.98 21.97
C ALA A 20 -0.59 2.05 22.71
N GLU A 21 -1.14 3.26 22.86
CA GLU A 21 -0.52 4.36 23.59
C GLU A 21 -0.15 3.94 25.02
N LYS A 22 -1.07 3.30 25.74
CA LYS A 22 -0.87 2.85 27.12
C LYS A 22 -0.10 1.53 27.24
N CYS A 23 0.24 0.87 26.13
CA CYS A 23 1.01 -0.37 26.17
C CYS A 23 2.49 -0.08 26.49
N PRO A 24 3.07 -0.65 27.56
CA PRO A 24 4.48 -0.41 27.91
C PRO A 24 5.46 -1.22 27.06
N ARG A 25 5.01 -2.29 26.39
CA ARG A 25 5.90 -3.17 25.60
C ARG A 25 6.15 -2.58 24.22
N LYS A 26 7.42 -2.33 23.91
CA LYS A 26 7.92 -2.04 22.55
C LYS A 26 8.32 -3.36 21.86
N VAL A 27 7.98 -3.49 20.57
CA VAL A 27 8.22 -4.66 19.70
C VAL A 27 8.79 -4.16 18.38
N VAL A 28 9.63 -4.96 17.72
CA VAL A 28 10.08 -4.67 16.35
C VAL A 28 8.86 -4.53 15.45
N ASN A 29 8.81 -3.49 14.62
CA ASN A 29 7.72 -3.31 13.68
C ASN A 29 8.04 -4.01 12.35
N GLU A 30 7.44 -5.18 12.14
CA GLU A 30 7.68 -6.01 10.96
C GLU A 30 7.18 -5.34 9.68
N PHE A 31 6.13 -4.51 9.75
CA PHE A 31 5.63 -3.78 8.59
C PHE A 31 6.59 -2.67 8.12
N ASN A 32 7.31 -2.05 9.07
CA ASN A 32 8.32 -1.04 8.78
C ASN A 32 9.72 -1.64 8.67
N MET A 33 9.83 -2.95 8.39
CA MET A 33 11.11 -3.66 8.23
C MET A 33 12.05 -3.50 9.43
N GLY A 34 11.52 -3.29 10.64
CA GLY A 34 12.29 -3.10 11.87
C GLY A 34 12.94 -1.73 12.05
N LEU A 35 12.71 -0.77 11.15
CA LEU A 35 13.23 0.61 11.23
C LEU A 35 12.68 1.41 12.42
N ASP A 36 11.51 1.03 12.93
CA ASP A 36 10.93 1.56 14.17
C ASP A 36 10.39 0.44 15.09
N LYS A 37 9.83 0.87 16.23
CA LYS A 37 9.19 -0.02 17.19
C LYS A 37 7.70 0.24 17.24
N ARG A 38 6.91 -0.83 17.15
CA ARG A 38 5.47 -0.81 17.46
C ARG A 38 5.22 -1.23 18.91
N LYS A 39 3.96 -1.26 19.31
CA LYS A 39 3.51 -1.74 20.61
C LYS A 39 2.98 -3.17 20.50
N ALA A 40 2.81 -3.85 21.64
CA ALA A 40 2.19 -5.19 21.64
C ALA A 40 0.68 -5.13 21.31
N ALA A 41 -0.02 -4.08 21.73
CA ALA A 41 -1.32 -3.72 21.15
C ALA A 41 -1.08 -2.86 19.92
N TYR A 42 -1.54 -3.27 18.74
CA TYR A 42 -1.12 -2.66 17.48
C TYR A 42 -2.19 -2.75 16.38
N VAL A 43 -2.06 -1.86 15.41
CA VAL A 43 -2.54 -2.06 14.03
C VAL A 43 -1.30 -2.27 13.15
N LYS A 44 -1.43 -3.04 12.07
CA LYS A 44 -0.27 -3.36 11.20
C LYS A 44 0.25 -2.10 10.50
N TYR A 45 -0.65 -1.24 10.05
CA TYR A 45 -0.38 0.06 9.45
C TYR A 45 -1.64 0.95 9.54
N SER A 46 -1.51 2.25 9.27
CA SER A 46 -2.56 3.25 9.49
C SER A 46 -3.80 3.12 8.60
N GLN A 47 -3.74 2.33 7.52
CA GLN A 47 -4.88 2.04 6.65
C GLN A 47 -5.19 0.54 6.60
N THR A 48 -4.88 -0.20 7.67
CA THR A 48 -5.22 -1.63 7.74
C THR A 48 -6.72 -1.82 7.53
N VAL A 49 -7.14 -2.90 6.86
CA VAL A 49 -8.57 -3.21 6.70
C VAL A 49 -8.81 -4.63 7.21
N PRO A 50 -9.75 -4.85 8.16
CA PRO A 50 -10.55 -3.84 8.87
C PRO A 50 -9.73 -2.97 9.85
N LEU A 51 -10.25 -1.75 10.08
CA LEU A 51 -9.83 -0.69 11.00
C LEU A 51 -9.72 -1.11 12.48
N LYS A 52 -8.96 -2.14 12.85
CA LYS A 52 -9.08 -2.76 14.18
C LYS A 52 -7.75 -3.21 14.76
N TYR A 53 -7.55 -2.93 16.04
CA TYR A 53 -6.36 -3.33 16.78
C TYR A 53 -6.33 -4.85 17.00
N ALA A 54 -5.14 -5.37 17.26
CA ALA A 54 -4.89 -6.72 17.78
C ALA A 54 -3.82 -6.67 18.88
N ILE A 55 -3.74 -7.72 19.69
CA ILE A 55 -2.67 -7.91 20.68
C ILE A 55 -1.74 -9.03 20.20
N ASP A 56 -0.47 -8.70 20.05
CA ASP A 56 0.60 -9.65 19.77
C ASP A 56 0.89 -10.49 21.03
N ALA A 57 0.28 -11.67 21.11
CA ALA A 57 0.46 -12.59 22.23
C ALA A 57 1.92 -13.03 22.42
N ALA A 58 2.69 -13.16 21.34
CA ALA A 58 4.08 -13.58 21.40
C ALA A 58 4.99 -12.54 22.07
N ASN A 59 4.56 -11.29 22.18
CA ASN A 59 5.33 -10.21 22.82
C ASN A 59 4.64 -9.55 24.02
N CYS A 60 3.34 -9.72 24.20
CA CYS A 60 2.57 -9.10 25.26
C CYS A 60 3.00 -9.55 26.68
N ILE A 61 3.11 -8.58 27.60
CA ILE A 61 3.49 -8.83 28.99
C ILE A 61 2.41 -9.60 29.75
N PHE A 62 1.12 -9.42 29.40
CA PHE A 62 0.03 -10.19 30.00
C PHE A 62 0.21 -11.68 29.73
N PHE A 63 0.35 -12.08 28.47
CA PHE A 63 0.51 -13.49 28.10
C PHE A 63 1.84 -14.10 28.58
N LYS A 64 2.90 -13.29 28.74
CA LYS A 64 4.19 -13.78 29.25
C LYS A 64 4.30 -13.86 30.77
N LYS A 65 3.68 -12.93 31.50
CA LYS A 65 3.91 -12.72 32.95
C LYS A 65 2.64 -12.59 33.79
N GLY A 66 1.46 -12.55 33.18
CA GLY A 66 0.14 -12.51 33.84
C GLY A 66 -0.28 -11.17 34.47
N LYS A 67 0.58 -10.14 34.51
CA LYS A 67 0.34 -8.95 35.36
C LYS A 67 -0.17 -7.69 34.63
N CYS A 68 0.13 -7.52 33.35
CA CYS A 68 -0.14 -6.26 32.65
C CYS A 68 -1.55 -6.24 32.06
N LYS A 69 -2.43 -5.32 32.51
CA LYS A 69 -3.79 -5.12 31.96
C LYS A 69 -4.05 -3.68 31.51
N ALA A 70 -2.99 -2.94 31.16
CA ALA A 70 -3.11 -1.52 30.82
C ALA A 70 -4.06 -1.28 29.63
N CYS A 71 -3.92 -2.04 28.55
CA CYS A 71 -4.79 -1.89 27.37
C CYS A 71 -6.27 -2.17 27.69
N GLU A 72 -6.57 -3.13 28.57
CA GLU A 72 -7.93 -3.42 29.04
C GLU A 72 -8.47 -2.28 29.92
N LYS A 73 -7.68 -1.82 30.89
CA LYS A 73 -8.07 -0.76 31.83
C LYS A 73 -8.40 0.56 31.14
N PHE A 74 -7.64 0.94 30.12
CA PHE A 74 -7.78 2.23 29.43
C PHE A 74 -8.63 2.16 28.15
N CYS A 75 -9.17 1.00 27.79
CA CYS A 75 -10.03 0.89 26.61
C CYS A 75 -11.44 1.45 26.94
N PRO A 76 -11.88 2.54 26.29
CA PRO A 76 -13.17 3.18 26.61
C PRO A 76 -14.37 2.26 26.33
N THR A 77 -14.27 1.42 25.29
CA THR A 77 -15.33 0.51 24.88
C THR A 77 -15.20 -0.90 25.47
N LYS A 78 -14.19 -1.13 26.33
CA LYS A 78 -13.89 -2.45 26.92
C LYS A 78 -13.79 -3.57 25.86
N ALA A 79 -13.21 -3.25 24.70
CA ALA A 79 -13.06 -4.19 23.59
C ALA A 79 -11.95 -5.24 23.83
N VAL A 80 -11.00 -5.01 24.74
CA VAL A 80 -9.91 -5.97 24.99
C VAL A 80 -10.46 -7.24 25.64
N ASN A 81 -10.16 -8.39 25.06
CA ASN A 81 -10.57 -9.70 25.56
C ASN A 81 -9.39 -10.68 25.51
N PHE A 82 -8.67 -10.80 26.63
CA PHE A 82 -7.54 -11.73 26.72
C PHE A 82 -7.92 -13.21 26.71
N ALA A 83 -9.19 -13.55 26.97
CA ALA A 83 -9.71 -14.91 26.95
C ALA A 83 -10.23 -15.30 25.56
N GLN A 84 -10.06 -14.46 24.53
CA GLN A 84 -10.46 -14.81 23.18
C GLN A 84 -9.66 -16.02 22.68
N GLU A 85 -10.37 -17.07 22.27
CA GLU A 85 -9.78 -18.29 21.73
C GLU A 85 -9.79 -18.30 20.20
N ALA A 86 -8.94 -19.15 19.61
CA ALA A 86 -8.94 -19.37 18.18
C ALA A 86 -10.23 -20.09 17.76
N LYS A 87 -10.80 -19.69 16.62
CA LYS A 87 -12.02 -20.32 16.08
C LYS A 87 -11.68 -21.07 14.81
N THR A 88 -12.20 -22.29 14.69
CA THR A 88 -12.08 -23.07 13.45
C THR A 88 -13.37 -22.95 12.65
N HIS A 89 -13.25 -22.42 11.43
CA HIS A 89 -14.35 -22.31 10.49
C HIS A 89 -14.25 -23.42 9.45
N VAL A 90 -15.32 -24.20 9.30
CA VAL A 90 -15.47 -25.17 8.22
C VAL A 90 -16.29 -24.51 7.13
N ILE A 91 -15.70 -24.34 5.95
CA ILE A 91 -16.34 -23.68 4.80
C ILE A 91 -16.31 -24.65 3.63
N ASN A 92 -17.48 -24.93 3.07
CA ASN A 92 -17.60 -25.72 1.86
C ASN A 92 -17.41 -24.81 0.65
N VAL A 93 -16.38 -25.07 -0.15
CA VAL A 93 -16.03 -24.28 -1.33
C VAL A 93 -15.93 -25.17 -2.56
N GLY A 94 -16.35 -24.65 -3.72
CA GLY A 94 -16.25 -25.36 -5.00
C GLY A 94 -14.93 -25.12 -5.74
N SER A 95 -14.19 -24.08 -5.37
CA SER A 95 -12.87 -23.76 -5.93
C SER A 95 -12.02 -22.96 -4.94
N ILE A 96 -10.70 -23.01 -5.10
CA ILE A 96 -9.71 -22.32 -4.25
C ILE A 96 -8.77 -21.51 -5.15
N ILE A 97 -8.51 -20.25 -4.79
CA ILE A 97 -7.50 -19.41 -5.45
C ILE A 97 -6.40 -19.09 -4.44
N LEU A 98 -5.17 -19.46 -4.76
CA LEU A 98 -3.98 -19.21 -3.95
C LEU A 98 -3.30 -17.92 -4.42
N ALA A 99 -3.41 -16.87 -3.61
CA ALA A 99 -2.72 -15.60 -3.79
C ALA A 99 -1.87 -15.20 -2.56
N PRO A 100 -1.01 -16.10 -2.02
CA PRO A 100 -0.26 -15.79 -0.80
C PRO A 100 0.87 -14.78 -1.00
N GLY A 101 1.18 -14.41 -2.26
CA GLY A 101 2.20 -13.43 -2.60
C GLY A 101 3.62 -13.99 -2.49
N PHE A 102 4.54 -13.17 -1.97
CA PHE A 102 5.96 -13.42 -1.89
C PHE A 102 6.54 -12.85 -0.58
N GLU A 103 7.81 -13.14 -0.32
CA GLU A 103 8.66 -12.49 0.67
C GLU A 103 9.89 -11.90 -0.02
N SER A 104 10.38 -10.75 0.46
CA SER A 104 11.64 -10.19 -0.04
C SER A 104 12.80 -11.07 0.37
N PHE A 105 13.75 -11.28 -0.54
CA PHE A 105 14.99 -11.96 -0.24
C PHE A 105 15.72 -11.27 0.92
N ASP A 106 16.23 -12.07 1.86
CA ASP A 106 17.05 -11.62 2.98
C ASP A 106 18.54 -11.63 2.57
N PRO A 107 19.20 -10.45 2.44
CA PRO A 107 20.60 -10.37 2.06
C PRO A 107 21.57 -10.55 3.24
N THR A 108 21.10 -10.81 4.46
CA THR A 108 21.96 -11.05 5.63
C THR A 108 23.07 -12.09 5.40
N PRO A 109 22.84 -13.19 4.66
CA PRO A 109 23.90 -14.16 4.36
C PRO A 109 25.00 -13.65 3.41
N TYR A 110 24.82 -12.50 2.76
CA TYR A 110 25.77 -11.94 1.80
C TYR A 110 26.80 -11.08 2.55
N GLU A 111 27.82 -11.73 3.12
CA GLU A 111 28.87 -11.06 3.91
C GLU A 111 29.56 -9.94 3.12
N ASN A 112 29.67 -10.10 1.80
CA ASN A 112 30.32 -9.14 0.91
C ASN A 112 29.52 -7.84 0.70
N TYR A 113 28.27 -7.75 1.17
CA TYR A 113 27.44 -6.55 1.04
C TYR A 113 27.29 -5.73 2.32
N SER A 114 27.86 -6.17 3.44
CA SER A 114 27.83 -5.47 4.74
C SER A 114 26.42 -5.06 5.23
N TYR A 115 25.34 -5.67 4.72
CA TYR A 115 23.97 -5.37 5.13
C TYR A 115 23.76 -5.53 6.64
N LYS A 116 24.28 -6.62 7.20
CA LYS A 116 24.16 -6.95 8.63
C LYS A 116 24.90 -5.95 9.52
N ASP A 117 26.01 -5.41 9.03
CA ASP A 117 26.99 -4.67 9.84
C ASP A 117 26.86 -3.14 9.67
N SER A 118 26.14 -2.68 8.65
CA SER A 118 26.03 -1.26 8.30
C SER A 118 24.58 -0.79 8.27
N PRO A 119 24.14 0.11 9.18
CA PRO A 119 22.76 0.60 9.22
C PRO A 119 22.37 1.46 8.01
N ASN A 120 23.35 1.88 7.20
CA ASN A 120 23.16 2.64 5.96
C ASN A 120 23.22 1.76 4.70
N CYS A 121 23.37 0.45 4.86
CA CYS A 121 23.11 -0.53 3.82
C CYS A 121 21.72 -1.11 4.09
N ILE A 122 20.75 -0.82 3.24
CA ILE A 122 19.35 -1.23 3.41
C ILE A 122 18.83 -1.96 2.18
N THR A 123 17.76 -2.71 2.34
CA THR A 123 16.97 -3.31 1.27
C THR A 123 16.06 -2.27 0.60
N SER A 124 15.64 -2.55 -0.64
CA SER A 124 14.63 -1.76 -1.33
C SER A 124 13.32 -1.70 -0.54
N MET A 125 12.92 -2.79 0.12
CA MET A 125 11.75 -2.79 1.01
C MET A 125 11.88 -1.86 2.21
N GLU A 126 13.05 -1.78 2.85
CA GLU A 126 13.31 -0.79 3.91
C GLU A 126 13.26 0.64 3.36
N PHE A 127 13.82 0.87 2.17
CA PHE A 127 13.79 2.18 1.53
C PHE A 127 12.37 2.65 1.17
N GLU A 128 11.51 1.74 0.68
CA GLU A 128 10.07 2.01 0.50
C GLU A 128 9.40 2.45 1.81
N ARG A 129 9.79 1.86 2.95
CA ARG A 129 9.28 2.29 4.26
C ARG A 129 9.85 3.65 4.65
N VAL A 130 11.11 3.97 4.34
CA VAL A 130 11.71 5.29 4.59
C VAL A 130 10.90 6.39 3.91
N LEU A 131 10.63 6.24 2.61
CA LEU A 131 9.95 7.25 1.79
C LEU A 131 8.42 7.22 1.89
N SER A 132 7.85 6.21 2.53
CA SER A 132 6.41 6.11 2.75
C SER A 132 5.90 7.19 3.72
N ALA A 133 4.84 7.90 3.35
CA ALA A 133 4.17 8.88 4.23
C ALA A 133 3.63 8.26 5.55
N SER A 134 3.20 7.00 5.52
CA SER A 134 2.83 6.22 6.73
C SER A 134 4.00 5.42 7.32
N GLY A 135 5.22 5.68 6.85
CA GLY A 135 6.45 5.05 7.29
C GLY A 135 7.02 5.70 8.56
N PRO A 136 8.11 5.12 9.11
CA PRO A 136 8.72 5.57 10.36
C PRO A 136 9.27 7.01 10.29
N TYR A 137 9.57 7.52 9.09
CA TYR A 137 10.12 8.86 8.89
C TYR A 137 9.16 9.80 8.16
N ALA A 138 7.86 9.44 8.08
CA ALA A 138 6.81 10.25 7.45
C ALA A 138 7.10 10.69 5.99
N GLY A 139 7.92 9.93 5.28
CA GLY A 139 8.32 10.22 3.90
C GLY A 139 9.55 11.10 3.76
N HIS A 140 10.21 11.50 4.85
CA HIS A 140 11.48 12.21 4.79
C HIS A 140 12.62 11.26 4.41
N LEU A 141 13.39 11.63 3.39
CA LEU A 141 14.56 10.89 2.94
C LEU A 141 15.67 10.99 4.00
N VAL A 142 15.93 9.89 4.71
CA VAL A 142 16.94 9.85 5.77
C VAL A 142 17.73 8.54 5.76
N ARG A 143 18.99 8.62 6.15
CA ARG A 143 19.85 7.49 6.47
C ARG A 143 19.41 6.86 7.80
N PRO A 144 19.14 5.55 7.88
CA PRO A 144 18.67 4.95 9.13
C PRO A 144 19.70 5.00 10.27
N GLY A 145 21.00 5.00 9.98
CA GLY A 145 22.06 5.02 10.98
C GLY A 145 22.11 6.30 11.81
N ASP A 146 22.04 7.47 11.15
CA ASP A 146 22.26 8.78 11.79
C ASP A 146 21.14 9.81 11.55
N LYS A 147 20.10 9.42 10.81
CA LYS A 147 18.94 10.24 10.43
C LYS A 147 19.28 11.48 9.58
N LYS A 148 20.48 11.54 9.00
CA LYS A 148 20.83 12.62 8.07
C LYS A 148 20.28 12.33 6.68
N GLU A 149 20.04 13.39 5.92
CA GLU A 149 19.64 13.30 4.52
C GLU A 149 20.87 12.91 3.68
N PRO A 150 20.83 11.81 2.88
CA PRO A 150 21.93 11.39 2.03
C PRO A 150 22.10 12.33 0.83
N ARG A 151 23.34 12.52 0.37
CA ARG A 151 23.69 13.24 -0.86
C ARG A 151 24.03 12.29 -2.02
N ARG A 152 24.45 11.06 -1.72
CA ARG A 152 24.76 10.04 -2.72
C ARG A 152 24.11 8.71 -2.33
N ILE A 153 23.33 8.13 -3.25
CA ILE A 153 22.66 6.83 -3.07
C ILE A 153 23.07 5.86 -4.18
N ALA A 154 23.50 4.66 -3.80
CA ALA A 154 23.75 3.55 -4.72
C ALA A 154 22.63 2.51 -4.64
N PHE A 155 22.06 2.12 -5.77
CA PHE A 155 21.11 1.01 -5.90
C PHE A 155 21.79 -0.18 -6.53
N ILE A 156 21.83 -1.32 -5.83
CA ILE A 156 22.52 -2.54 -6.26
C ILE A 156 21.51 -3.53 -6.80
N GLN A 157 21.57 -3.83 -8.10
CA GLN A 157 20.62 -4.73 -8.75
C GLN A 157 20.91 -6.21 -8.48
N CYS A 158 19.87 -7.02 -8.66
CA CYS A 158 19.95 -8.48 -8.67
C CYS A 158 20.40 -9.11 -7.34
N VAL A 159 20.14 -8.46 -6.20
CA VAL A 159 20.49 -9.03 -4.89
C VAL A 159 19.54 -10.20 -4.59
N GLY A 160 20.08 -11.43 -4.49
CA GLY A 160 19.27 -12.65 -4.34
C GLY A 160 18.56 -13.12 -5.61
N SER A 161 19.00 -12.66 -6.80
CA SER A 161 18.45 -13.08 -8.10
C SER A 161 19.56 -13.18 -9.14
N ARG A 162 19.37 -14.00 -10.17
CA ARG A 162 20.39 -14.28 -11.19
C ARG A 162 21.72 -14.70 -10.55
N ASP A 163 21.62 -15.50 -9.50
CA ASP A 163 22.75 -15.94 -8.69
C ASP A 163 22.62 -17.43 -8.38
N THR A 164 23.42 -18.24 -9.07
CA THR A 164 23.49 -19.69 -8.90
C THR A 164 24.49 -20.12 -7.83
N HIS A 165 25.26 -19.18 -7.26
CA HIS A 165 26.32 -19.48 -6.29
C HIS A 165 25.82 -19.34 -4.85
N HIS A 166 25.31 -18.17 -4.46
CA HIS A 166 24.97 -17.90 -3.06
C HIS A 166 23.51 -18.24 -2.75
N SER A 167 22.56 -17.66 -3.48
CA SER A 167 21.13 -17.89 -3.24
C SER A 167 20.54 -19.07 -4.00
N ASN A 168 21.25 -19.59 -5.01
CA ASN A 168 20.75 -20.59 -5.97
C ASN A 168 19.46 -20.14 -6.70
N ASN A 169 19.21 -18.83 -6.74
CA ASN A 169 18.10 -18.21 -7.45
C ASN A 169 18.54 -17.87 -8.88
N GLY A 170 18.54 -18.87 -9.75
CA GLY A 170 18.89 -18.75 -11.17
C GLY A 170 17.87 -17.98 -12.03
N TYR A 171 16.85 -17.38 -11.41
CA TYR A 171 15.80 -16.62 -12.09
C TYR A 171 15.99 -15.11 -11.88
N CYS A 172 15.30 -14.31 -12.69
CA CYS A 172 15.19 -12.86 -12.49
C CYS A 172 13.92 -12.56 -11.70
N SER A 173 14.00 -11.61 -10.77
CA SER A 173 12.83 -11.18 -9.98
C SER A 173 11.90 -10.19 -10.69
N SER A 174 12.15 -9.90 -11.98
CA SER A 174 11.32 -9.13 -12.92
C SER A 174 11.05 -7.65 -12.58
N VAL A 175 10.94 -7.28 -11.30
CA VAL A 175 10.50 -5.96 -10.85
C VAL A 175 11.63 -5.07 -10.33
N CYS A 176 12.80 -5.64 -10.02
CA CYS A 176 13.88 -4.94 -9.32
C CYS A 176 14.50 -3.78 -10.08
N CYS A 177 14.65 -3.91 -11.40
CA CYS A 177 15.09 -2.81 -12.24
C CYS A 177 14.12 -1.62 -12.16
N MET A 178 12.81 -1.90 -12.18
CA MET A 178 11.78 -0.86 -12.24
C MET A 178 11.57 -0.17 -10.90
N TYR A 179 11.46 -0.92 -9.80
CA TYR A 179 11.30 -0.27 -8.50
C TYR A 179 12.54 0.53 -8.12
N ALA A 180 13.76 0.13 -8.55
CA ALA A 180 14.97 0.91 -8.24
C ALA A 180 15.04 2.21 -9.05
N ILE A 181 14.63 2.21 -10.33
CA ILE A 181 14.47 3.46 -11.10
C ILE A 181 13.45 4.36 -10.40
N LYS A 182 12.32 3.79 -9.98
CA LYS A 182 11.26 4.50 -9.27
C LYS A 182 11.77 5.09 -7.95
N GLU A 183 12.43 4.27 -7.14
CA GLU A 183 13.00 4.68 -5.85
C GLU A 183 14.06 5.78 -6.03
N ALA A 184 14.94 5.68 -7.04
CA ALA A 184 15.92 6.72 -7.34
C ALA A 184 15.25 8.06 -7.68
N LEU A 185 14.24 8.04 -8.57
CA LEU A 185 13.50 9.25 -8.96
C LEU A 185 12.71 9.85 -7.79
N VAL A 186 11.98 9.02 -7.03
CA VAL A 186 11.22 9.48 -5.86
C VAL A 186 12.15 10.03 -4.78
N ALA A 187 13.32 9.43 -4.59
CA ALA A 187 14.33 9.97 -3.67
C ALA A 187 14.79 11.37 -4.10
N MET A 188 15.03 11.59 -5.41
CA MET A 188 15.38 12.92 -5.93
C MET A 188 14.25 13.93 -5.74
N GLU A 189 12.99 13.51 -5.88
CA GLU A 189 11.81 14.36 -5.65
C GLU A 189 11.58 14.69 -4.17
N HIS A 190 11.99 13.81 -3.26
CA HIS A 190 11.88 14.00 -1.81
C HIS A 190 13.11 14.69 -1.19
N SER A 191 14.20 14.81 -1.93
CA SER A 191 15.44 15.46 -1.48
C SER A 191 15.30 16.98 -1.54
N LYS A 192 15.76 17.66 -0.49
CA LYS A 192 15.81 19.13 -0.43
C LYS A 192 17.03 19.70 -1.14
N GLU A 193 18.07 18.90 -1.24
CA GLU A 193 19.36 19.24 -1.84
C GLU A 193 19.60 18.40 -3.11
N PRO A 194 20.50 18.80 -4.01
CA PRO A 194 20.89 17.97 -5.14
C PRO A 194 21.35 16.57 -4.69
N LEU A 195 20.65 15.54 -5.18
CA LEU A 195 20.89 14.14 -4.84
C LEU A 195 21.52 13.39 -6.02
N GLU A 196 22.69 12.80 -5.81
CA GLU A 196 23.29 11.88 -6.78
C GLU A 196 22.74 10.46 -6.57
N THR A 197 22.10 9.90 -7.59
CA THR A 197 21.66 8.51 -7.57
C THR A 197 22.40 7.69 -8.62
N SER A 198 22.87 6.50 -8.23
CA SER A 198 23.59 5.57 -9.11
C SER A 198 22.98 4.18 -9.04
N ILE A 199 22.63 3.59 -10.17
CA ILE A 199 22.08 2.24 -10.29
C ILE A 199 23.13 1.32 -10.90
N PHE A 200 23.61 0.35 -10.13
CA PHE A 200 24.57 -0.67 -10.54
C PHE A 200 23.85 -1.91 -11.05
N TYR A 201 24.04 -2.26 -12.32
CA TYR A 201 23.24 -3.28 -12.99
C TYR A 201 24.06 -4.17 -13.93
N MET A 202 23.51 -5.36 -14.24
CA MET A 202 24.01 -6.23 -15.32
C MET A 202 23.32 -5.92 -16.64
N ASP A 203 21.99 -6.03 -16.64
CA ASP A 203 21.09 -5.67 -17.73
C ASP A 203 19.86 -4.96 -17.15
N MET A 204 19.43 -3.85 -17.75
CA MET A 204 18.17 -3.20 -17.40
C MET A 204 17.01 -3.94 -18.06
N ARG A 205 15.99 -4.31 -17.27
CA ARG A 205 14.83 -5.07 -17.75
C ARG A 205 13.55 -4.24 -17.61
N THR A 206 13.30 -3.43 -18.62
CA THR A 206 12.25 -2.41 -18.72
C THR A 206 11.16 -2.81 -19.73
N TYR A 207 10.70 -4.08 -19.66
CA TYR A 207 9.89 -4.72 -20.71
C TYR A 207 8.39 -4.37 -20.71
N GLY A 208 7.89 -3.69 -19.66
CA GLY A 208 6.49 -3.29 -19.55
C GLY A 208 6.12 -2.11 -20.44
N LYS A 209 4.82 -1.87 -20.63
CA LYS A 209 4.34 -0.69 -21.37
C LYS A 209 4.86 0.58 -20.68
N ASP A 210 5.49 1.46 -21.47
CA ASP A 210 6.08 2.72 -21.02
C ASP A 210 7.25 2.59 -20.00
N PHE A 211 7.73 1.37 -19.72
CA PHE A 211 8.83 1.17 -18.77
C PHE A 211 10.17 1.69 -19.33
N GLU A 212 10.43 1.48 -20.62
CA GLU A 212 11.61 2.06 -21.29
C GLU A 212 11.57 3.59 -21.32
N LYS A 213 10.38 4.15 -21.53
CA LYS A 213 10.18 5.60 -21.45
C LYS A 213 10.52 6.12 -20.04
N TYR A 214 10.09 5.42 -19.00
CA TYR A 214 10.39 5.77 -17.61
C TYR A 214 11.90 5.68 -17.31
N TYR A 215 12.58 4.67 -17.85
CA TYR A 215 14.05 4.56 -17.80
C TYR A 215 14.75 5.74 -18.48
N ASN A 216 14.36 6.10 -19.70
CA ASN A 216 14.94 7.23 -20.44
C ASN A 216 14.73 8.56 -19.69
N GLN A 217 13.53 8.77 -19.14
CA GLN A 217 13.24 9.93 -18.29
C GLN A 217 14.13 9.98 -17.04
N ALA A 218 14.44 8.83 -16.45
CA ALA A 218 15.37 8.76 -15.32
C ALA A 218 16.79 9.17 -15.72
N GLN A 219 17.26 8.73 -16.90
CA GLN A 219 18.54 9.17 -17.45
C GLN A 219 18.58 10.68 -17.71
N GLU A 220 17.53 11.23 -18.33
CA GLU A 220 17.41 12.67 -18.59
C GLU A 220 17.40 13.50 -17.30
N LYS A 221 16.81 12.98 -16.22
CA LYS A 221 16.81 13.58 -14.89
C LYS A 221 18.13 13.42 -14.13
N GLY A 222 19.13 12.73 -14.69
CA GLY A 222 20.48 12.62 -14.12
C GLY A 222 20.75 11.36 -13.29
N VAL A 223 19.87 10.36 -13.30
CA VAL A 223 20.16 9.06 -12.66
C VAL A 223 21.31 8.38 -13.41
N ARG A 224 22.39 8.04 -12.69
CA ARG A 224 23.56 7.37 -13.27
C ARG A 224 23.30 5.87 -13.39
N PHE A 225 23.47 5.30 -14.57
CA PHE A 225 23.36 3.85 -14.79
C PHE A 225 24.74 3.26 -15.05
N ILE A 226 25.22 2.46 -14.11
CA ILE A 226 26.57 1.89 -14.14
C ILE A 226 26.44 0.39 -14.42
N ARG A 227 26.88 -0.04 -15.60
CA ARG A 227 26.83 -1.45 -16.00
C ARG A 227 27.98 -2.23 -15.34
N ALA A 228 27.77 -2.63 -14.10
CA ALA A 228 28.70 -3.41 -13.32
C ALA A 228 27.98 -4.24 -12.26
N ARG A 229 28.48 -5.45 -11.99
CA ARG A 229 28.06 -6.25 -10.82
C ARG A 229 28.97 -5.89 -9.64
N VAL A 230 28.39 -5.28 -8.62
CA VAL A 230 29.09 -5.00 -7.36
C VAL A 230 29.43 -6.30 -6.66
N TYR A 231 30.70 -6.47 -6.32
CA TYR A 231 31.20 -7.67 -5.65
C TYR A 231 31.55 -7.42 -4.19
N ASN A 232 31.79 -6.17 -3.77
CA ASN A 232 32.04 -5.84 -2.37
C ASN A 232 31.49 -4.45 -2.00
N ILE A 233 30.89 -4.38 -0.81
CA ILE A 233 30.50 -3.15 -0.12
C ILE A 233 31.16 -3.23 1.26
N SER A 234 31.76 -2.14 1.72
CA SER A 234 32.40 -2.06 3.03
C SER A 234 32.20 -0.68 3.66
N PRO A 235 32.25 -0.54 5.00
CA PRO A 235 32.32 0.77 5.65
C PRO A 235 33.50 1.59 5.13
N ALA A 236 33.27 2.86 4.82
CA ALA A 236 34.31 3.80 4.42
C ALA A 236 35.09 4.31 5.63
N ASP A 237 34.37 4.65 6.70
CA ASP A 237 34.88 5.24 7.93
C ASP A 237 33.85 5.13 9.07
N GLU A 238 34.10 5.83 10.18
CA GLU A 238 33.18 5.90 11.33
C GLU A 238 31.94 6.78 11.09
N THR A 239 31.86 7.52 9.98
CA THR A 239 30.69 8.36 9.64
C THR A 239 29.50 7.52 9.18
N GLY A 240 29.75 6.27 8.80
CA GLY A 240 28.75 5.32 8.33
C GLY A 240 28.55 5.33 6.81
N ASP A 241 29.40 6.04 6.07
CA ASP A 241 29.46 5.98 4.60
C ASP A 241 29.97 4.61 4.12
N LEU A 242 29.67 4.26 2.87
CA LEU A 242 29.91 2.94 2.31
C LEU A 242 30.73 3.04 1.01
N ILE A 243 31.79 2.26 0.92
CA ILE A 243 32.57 2.07 -0.30
C ILE A 243 31.92 0.96 -1.12
N VAL A 244 31.57 1.26 -2.36
CA VAL A 244 31.06 0.29 -3.34
C VAL A 244 32.17 -0.02 -4.33
N ARG A 245 32.64 -1.27 -4.34
CA ARG A 245 33.69 -1.76 -5.25
C ARG A 245 33.09 -2.54 -6.41
N TYR A 246 33.46 -2.17 -7.62
CA TYR A 246 32.94 -2.77 -8.85
C TYR A 246 33.98 -2.78 -9.97
N ALA A 247 33.76 -3.64 -10.96
CA ALA A 247 34.58 -3.72 -12.16
C ALA A 247 33.81 -3.19 -13.36
N THR A 248 34.44 -2.35 -14.18
CA THR A 248 33.89 -1.87 -15.45
C THR A 248 33.92 -2.97 -16.51
N GLN A 249 33.31 -2.70 -17.67
CA GLN A 249 33.39 -3.63 -18.80
C GLN A 249 34.81 -3.81 -19.35
N GLN A 250 35.66 -2.80 -19.15
CA GLN A 250 37.08 -2.80 -19.51
C GLN A 250 37.95 -3.58 -18.50
N GLY A 251 37.39 -3.97 -17.35
CA GLY A 251 38.10 -4.67 -16.29
C GLY A 251 38.72 -3.76 -15.23
N ASP A 252 38.49 -2.44 -15.32
CA ASP A 252 39.01 -1.48 -14.35
C ASP A 252 38.24 -1.61 -13.03
N ILE A 253 38.98 -1.76 -11.94
CA ILE A 253 38.42 -1.77 -10.59
C ILE A 253 38.22 -0.32 -10.14
N ASN A 254 36.98 0.02 -9.78
CA ASN A 254 36.60 1.34 -9.29
C ASN A 254 36.01 1.24 -7.90
N GLU A 255 36.19 2.30 -7.12
CA GLU A 255 35.64 2.46 -5.78
C GLU A 255 34.94 3.81 -5.70
N ASP A 256 33.64 3.79 -5.39
CA ASP A 256 32.85 4.99 -5.16
C ASP A 256 32.31 4.98 -3.73
N VAL A 257 32.30 6.14 -3.06
CA VAL A 257 31.76 6.32 -1.70
C VAL A 257 30.32 6.84 -1.75
N PHE A 258 29.43 6.21 -1.00
CA PHE A 258 28.01 6.57 -0.93
C PHE A 258 27.53 6.67 0.52
N ASP A 259 26.66 7.64 0.78
CA ASP A 259 26.04 7.86 2.07
C ASP A 259 25.03 6.74 2.41
N LEU A 260 24.34 6.23 1.39
CA LEU A 260 23.32 5.18 1.52
C LEU A 260 23.44 4.18 0.37
N VAL A 261 23.35 2.89 0.69
CA VAL A 261 23.29 1.81 -0.30
C VAL A 261 21.97 1.06 -0.16
N VAL A 262 21.24 0.94 -1.27
CA VAL A 262 19.96 0.23 -1.38
C VAL A 262 20.14 -1.06 -2.18
N LEU A 263 20.00 -2.20 -1.52
CA LEU A 263 20.03 -3.53 -2.09
C LEU A 263 18.67 -3.83 -2.73
N SER A 264 18.63 -3.92 -4.06
CA SER A 264 17.43 -4.30 -4.79
C SER A 264 17.22 -5.81 -4.67
N THR A 265 16.50 -6.22 -3.62
CA THR A 265 16.27 -7.62 -3.23
C THR A 265 15.24 -8.33 -4.10
N GLY A 266 15.53 -9.58 -4.46
CA GLY A 266 14.64 -10.44 -5.23
C GLY A 266 13.41 -10.91 -4.46
N LEU A 267 12.49 -11.58 -5.16
CA LEU A 267 11.28 -12.16 -4.58
C LEU A 267 11.46 -13.67 -4.38
N VAL A 268 11.06 -14.16 -3.20
CA VAL A 268 11.10 -15.58 -2.84
C VAL A 268 9.77 -16.05 -2.25
N VAL A 269 9.55 -17.36 -2.24
CA VAL A 269 8.37 -17.96 -1.61
C VAL A 269 8.66 -18.30 -0.15
N PRO A 270 7.95 -17.72 0.83
CA PRO A 270 8.19 -17.98 2.25
C PRO A 270 7.92 -19.44 2.60
N GLN A 271 8.59 -19.97 3.62
CA GLN A 271 8.46 -21.38 4.04
C GLN A 271 7.01 -21.76 4.37
N SER A 272 6.27 -20.88 5.04
CA SER A 272 4.86 -21.11 5.40
C SER A 272 3.95 -21.33 4.18
N VAL A 273 4.28 -20.73 3.03
CA VAL A 273 3.54 -20.93 1.77
C VAL A 273 3.93 -22.22 1.09
N ARG A 274 5.19 -22.65 1.21
CA ARG A 274 5.63 -23.99 0.76
C ARG A 274 4.96 -25.10 1.57
N ASP A 275 4.83 -24.89 2.88
CA ASP A 275 4.09 -25.81 3.76
C ASP A 275 2.60 -25.86 3.38
N LEU A 276 1.99 -24.70 3.10
CA LEU A 276 0.62 -24.62 2.60
C LEU A 276 0.44 -25.38 1.28
N ALA A 277 1.36 -25.22 0.33
CA ALA A 277 1.35 -25.95 -0.93
C ALA A 277 1.41 -27.47 -0.71
N SER A 278 2.24 -27.93 0.23
CA SER A 278 2.31 -29.34 0.61
C SER A 278 1.02 -29.86 1.26
N VAL A 279 0.38 -29.07 2.11
CA VAL A 279 -0.90 -29.43 2.76
C VAL A 279 -2.04 -29.52 1.74
N ILE A 280 -2.07 -28.59 0.78
CA ILE A 280 -3.08 -28.56 -0.28
C ILE A 280 -2.80 -29.60 -1.38
N GLY A 281 -1.55 -30.04 -1.52
CA GLY A 281 -1.13 -31.05 -2.49
C GLY A 281 -0.83 -30.50 -3.89
N ILE A 282 -0.50 -29.21 -4.02
CA ILE A 282 -0.10 -28.64 -5.31
C ILE A 282 1.41 -28.79 -5.55
N GLU A 283 1.78 -28.98 -6.82
CA GLU A 283 3.18 -29.04 -7.23
C GLU A 283 3.82 -27.65 -7.26
N LEU A 284 5.06 -27.57 -6.80
CA LEU A 284 5.91 -26.39 -6.95
C LEU A 284 6.98 -26.65 -8.02
N ASN A 285 7.41 -25.60 -8.71
CA ASN A 285 8.52 -25.68 -9.65
C ASN A 285 9.88 -25.78 -8.92
N ARG A 286 10.98 -25.90 -9.68
CA ARG A 286 12.34 -26.03 -9.10
C ARG A 286 12.75 -24.85 -8.20
N TYR A 287 12.16 -23.68 -8.41
CA TYR A 287 12.38 -22.45 -7.63
C TYR A 287 11.31 -22.22 -6.56
N LYS A 288 10.47 -23.23 -6.30
CA LYS A 288 9.45 -23.25 -5.23
C LYS A 288 8.24 -22.33 -5.43
N PHE A 289 8.04 -21.78 -6.63
CA PHE A 289 6.78 -21.13 -7.01
C PHE A 289 5.74 -22.16 -7.45
N ALA A 290 4.46 -21.77 -7.50
CA ALA A 290 3.39 -22.64 -7.99
C ALA A 290 3.69 -23.12 -9.41
N LYS A 291 3.62 -24.44 -9.64
CA LYS A 291 3.83 -24.99 -10.98
C LYS A 291 2.57 -24.80 -11.83
N THR A 292 2.69 -24.05 -12.91
CA THR A 292 1.64 -23.81 -13.91
C THR A 292 2.17 -24.09 -15.32
N SER A 293 1.36 -23.90 -16.35
CA SER A 293 1.76 -24.10 -17.76
C SER A 293 1.32 -22.94 -18.66
N SER A 294 1.96 -22.80 -19.82
CA SER A 294 1.63 -21.72 -20.77
C SER A 294 0.18 -21.74 -21.26
N PHE A 295 -0.42 -22.92 -21.40
CA PHE A 295 -1.83 -23.08 -21.82
C PHE A 295 -2.82 -23.03 -20.66
N SER A 296 -2.34 -23.03 -19.41
CA SER A 296 -3.18 -22.95 -18.21
C SER A 296 -2.43 -22.16 -17.13
N PRO A 297 -2.20 -20.85 -17.34
CA PRO A 297 -1.24 -20.07 -16.56
C PRO A 297 -1.65 -19.92 -15.09
N VAL A 298 -2.95 -19.97 -14.79
CA VAL A 298 -3.48 -19.82 -13.43
C VAL A 298 -3.91 -21.14 -12.78
N SER A 299 -3.83 -22.26 -13.51
CA SER A 299 -4.24 -23.57 -12.97
C SER A 299 -3.06 -24.27 -12.32
N THR A 300 -3.28 -24.83 -11.13
CA THR A 300 -2.28 -25.67 -10.45
C THR A 300 -2.36 -27.11 -10.95
N SER A 301 -1.53 -28.00 -10.37
CA SER A 301 -1.60 -29.44 -10.61
C SER A 301 -2.89 -30.10 -10.09
N VAL A 302 -3.66 -29.41 -9.24
CA VAL A 302 -4.89 -29.95 -8.64
C VAL A 302 -6.12 -29.27 -9.27
N PRO A 303 -7.02 -30.02 -9.91
CA PRO A 303 -8.25 -29.47 -10.48
C PRO A 303 -9.10 -28.74 -9.43
N GLY A 304 -9.56 -27.53 -9.77
CA GLY A 304 -10.35 -26.68 -8.86
C GLY A 304 -9.51 -25.79 -7.95
N ILE A 305 -8.17 -25.92 -7.99
CA ILE A 305 -7.22 -25.07 -7.28
C ILE A 305 -6.40 -24.26 -8.28
N TYR A 306 -6.40 -22.95 -8.08
CA TYR A 306 -5.77 -21.97 -8.95
C TYR A 306 -4.72 -21.18 -8.17
N ALA A 307 -3.75 -20.58 -8.86
CA ALA A 307 -2.75 -19.71 -8.27
C ALA A 307 -2.58 -18.44 -9.11
N CYS A 308 -2.29 -17.31 -8.48
CA CYS A 308 -2.07 -16.04 -9.17
C CYS A 308 -1.07 -15.15 -8.44
N GLY A 309 -0.57 -14.14 -9.16
CA GLY A 309 0.31 -13.13 -8.60
C GLY A 309 1.72 -13.66 -8.37
N ALA A 310 2.43 -13.04 -7.43
CA ALA A 310 3.83 -13.33 -7.18
C ALA A 310 4.12 -14.76 -6.66
N PHE A 311 3.08 -15.53 -6.28
CA PHE A 311 3.26 -16.94 -5.89
C PHE A 311 3.52 -17.86 -7.10
N GLN A 312 3.09 -17.48 -8.29
CA GLN A 312 3.31 -18.26 -9.52
C GLN A 312 4.70 -17.99 -10.12
N ASP A 313 5.16 -16.74 -10.08
CA ASP A 313 6.53 -16.30 -10.40
C ASP A 313 6.69 -14.80 -10.08
N PRO A 314 7.92 -14.26 -10.04
CA PRO A 314 8.15 -12.84 -9.81
C PRO A 314 7.55 -11.95 -10.91
N LYS A 315 6.63 -11.07 -10.52
CA LYS A 315 5.90 -10.16 -11.43
C LYS A 315 5.43 -8.90 -10.71
N ASP A 316 5.05 -7.90 -11.49
CA ASP A 316 4.55 -6.61 -10.98
C ASP A 316 3.05 -6.65 -10.63
N ILE A 317 2.54 -5.51 -10.20
CA ILE A 317 1.14 -5.30 -9.81
C ILE A 317 0.19 -5.50 -11.00
N PRO A 318 0.37 -4.84 -12.17
CA PRO A 318 -0.48 -5.07 -13.34
C PRO A 318 -0.63 -6.54 -13.73
N TYR A 319 0.46 -7.29 -13.83
CA TYR A 319 0.40 -8.72 -14.15
C TYR A 319 -0.30 -9.51 -13.04
N SER A 320 -0.05 -9.19 -11.77
CA SER A 320 -0.74 -9.85 -10.65
C SER A 320 -2.26 -9.62 -10.67
N VAL A 321 -2.71 -8.41 -11.00
CA VAL A 321 -4.15 -8.07 -11.12
C VAL A 321 -4.78 -8.78 -12.32
N MET A 322 -4.07 -8.83 -13.45
CA MET A 322 -4.50 -9.57 -14.62
C MET A 322 -4.70 -11.06 -14.29
N GLU A 323 -3.73 -11.68 -13.61
CA GLU A 323 -3.83 -13.09 -13.22
C GLU A 323 -4.89 -13.36 -12.18
N ALA A 324 -5.12 -12.44 -11.22
CA ALA A 324 -6.23 -12.57 -10.28
C ALA A 324 -7.58 -12.59 -11.02
N SER A 325 -7.72 -11.78 -12.07
CA SER A 325 -8.91 -11.77 -12.92
C SER A 325 -9.05 -13.07 -13.72
N ALA A 326 -7.94 -13.58 -14.28
CA ALA A 326 -7.92 -14.86 -14.98
C ALA A 326 -8.24 -16.05 -14.05
N ALA A 327 -7.66 -16.08 -12.85
CA ALA A 327 -7.92 -17.10 -11.84
C ALA A 327 -9.38 -17.07 -11.37
N SER A 328 -9.95 -15.87 -11.17
CA SER A 328 -11.37 -15.70 -10.85
C SER A 328 -12.28 -16.24 -11.97
N SER A 329 -11.98 -15.92 -13.23
CA SER A 329 -12.71 -16.44 -14.38
C SER A 329 -12.62 -17.98 -14.48
N ALA A 330 -11.41 -18.53 -14.35
CA ALA A 330 -11.18 -19.97 -14.39
C ALA A 330 -11.88 -20.71 -13.23
N ALA A 331 -11.85 -20.14 -12.03
CA ALA A 331 -12.49 -20.67 -10.83
C ALA A 331 -14.02 -20.63 -10.91
N THR A 332 -14.59 -19.59 -11.53
CA THR A 332 -16.04 -19.41 -11.65
C THR A 332 -16.64 -20.14 -12.84
N SER A 333 -15.86 -20.40 -13.90
CA SER A 333 -16.30 -21.16 -15.08
C SER A 333 -16.93 -22.51 -14.69
N LYS A 334 -16.30 -23.25 -13.77
CA LYS A 334 -16.83 -24.53 -13.26
C LYS A 334 -17.96 -24.39 -12.24
N LEU A 335 -18.18 -23.18 -11.70
CA LEU A 335 -19.22 -22.87 -10.72
C LEU A 335 -20.42 -22.15 -11.34
N ALA A 336 -20.46 -22.02 -12.67
CA ALA A 336 -21.50 -21.26 -13.37
C ALA A 336 -22.92 -21.75 -13.02
N GLY A 337 -23.13 -23.06 -12.89
CA GLY A 337 -24.43 -23.65 -12.57
C GLY A 337 -24.98 -23.32 -11.18
N VAL A 338 -24.14 -22.86 -10.25
CA VAL A 338 -24.52 -22.49 -8.88
C VAL A 338 -24.26 -21.01 -8.58
N LYS A 339 -24.02 -20.20 -9.61
CA LYS A 339 -23.74 -18.77 -9.46
C LYS A 339 -24.89 -18.06 -8.75
N GLY A 340 -24.58 -17.26 -7.73
CA GLY A 340 -25.57 -16.47 -6.99
C GLY A 340 -26.25 -17.22 -5.84
N THR A 341 -26.12 -18.55 -5.75
CA THR A 341 -26.84 -19.36 -4.74
C THR A 341 -26.43 -19.09 -3.28
N LEU A 342 -25.23 -18.54 -3.07
CA LEU A 342 -24.68 -18.20 -1.75
C LEU A 342 -24.34 -16.71 -1.62
N VAL A 343 -24.92 -15.85 -2.46
CA VAL A 343 -24.69 -14.40 -2.40
C VAL A 343 -25.68 -13.75 -1.45
N ASN A 344 -25.18 -13.02 -0.46
CA ASN A 344 -25.99 -12.11 0.35
C ASN A 344 -25.93 -10.72 -0.29
N GLU A 345 -27.08 -10.16 -0.65
CA GLU A 345 -27.14 -8.76 -1.08
C GLU A 345 -26.88 -7.85 0.12
N LYS A 346 -25.97 -6.89 -0.06
CA LYS A 346 -25.73 -5.85 0.93
C LYS A 346 -26.93 -4.92 0.97
N THR A 347 -27.62 -4.89 2.11
CA THR A 347 -28.74 -3.98 2.33
C THR A 347 -28.23 -2.62 2.79
N PHE A 348 -28.92 -1.56 2.35
CA PHE A 348 -28.68 -0.18 2.78
C PHE A 348 -29.93 0.34 3.48
N PRO A 349 -29.82 1.35 4.36
CA PRO A 349 -30.99 2.08 4.85
C PRO A 349 -31.83 2.62 3.69
N GLU A 350 -33.12 2.85 3.93
CA GLU A 350 -33.97 3.53 2.94
C GLU A 350 -33.39 4.91 2.59
N GLU A 351 -33.48 5.26 1.31
CA GLU A 351 -33.04 6.56 0.84
C GLU A 351 -33.96 7.64 1.40
N ARG A 352 -33.37 8.57 2.16
CA ARG A 352 -34.04 9.73 2.73
C ARG A 352 -34.43 10.69 1.61
N ASP A 353 -35.70 11.09 1.61
CA ASP A 353 -36.14 12.19 0.75
C ASP A 353 -35.63 13.52 1.32
N ILE A 354 -34.73 14.16 0.58
CA ILE A 354 -34.15 15.46 0.92
C ILE A 354 -34.88 16.62 0.21
N SER A 355 -35.99 16.34 -0.47
CA SER A 355 -36.76 17.35 -1.19
C SER A 355 -37.30 18.40 -0.22
N GLY A 356 -37.00 19.67 -0.47
CA GLY A 356 -37.42 20.78 0.40
C GLY A 356 -36.52 21.04 1.61
N GLU A 357 -35.49 20.22 1.85
CA GLU A 357 -34.44 20.54 2.83
C GLU A 357 -33.54 21.69 2.33
N PRO A 358 -33.04 22.57 3.22
CA PRO A 358 -31.98 23.51 2.85
C PRO A 358 -30.73 22.74 2.42
N ILE A 359 -29.97 23.30 1.48
CA ILE A 359 -28.73 22.69 1.00
C ILE A 359 -27.70 22.69 2.14
N ARG A 360 -27.19 21.51 2.49
CA ARG A 360 -26.24 21.30 3.58
C ARG A 360 -25.07 20.45 3.09
N ILE A 361 -24.01 21.13 2.66
CA ILE A 361 -22.81 20.52 2.08
C ILE A 361 -21.76 20.29 3.17
N GLY A 362 -21.26 19.06 3.25
CA GLY A 362 -20.01 18.77 3.97
C GLY A 362 -18.84 18.70 3.00
N VAL A 363 -17.75 19.40 3.32
CA VAL A 363 -16.50 19.39 2.53
C VAL A 363 -15.40 18.66 3.30
N PHE A 364 -14.78 17.67 2.67
CA PHE A 364 -13.70 16.90 3.28
C PHE A 364 -12.44 17.07 2.45
N VAL A 365 -11.41 17.69 3.04
CA VAL A 365 -10.15 18.00 2.35
C VAL A 365 -9.09 16.98 2.79
N CYS A 366 -8.56 16.23 1.83
CA CYS A 366 -7.58 15.17 2.07
C CYS A 366 -6.15 15.72 2.01
N ASN A 367 -5.34 15.43 3.03
CA ASN A 367 -3.95 15.84 3.11
C ASN A 367 -2.99 14.86 2.40
N CYS A 368 -3.24 13.56 2.49
CA CYS A 368 -2.48 12.49 1.81
C CYS A 368 -0.94 12.56 1.96
N GLY A 369 -0.43 13.22 3.01
CA GLY A 369 1.00 13.42 3.25
C GLY A 369 1.66 14.24 2.13
N VAL A 370 2.86 13.83 1.72
CA VAL A 370 3.61 14.49 0.65
C VAL A 370 2.88 14.54 -0.69
N ASN A 371 1.89 13.67 -0.93
CA ASN A 371 1.17 13.61 -2.19
C ASN A 371 0.24 14.81 -2.44
N ILE A 372 -0.27 15.45 -1.38
CA ILE A 372 -1.11 16.67 -1.52
C ILE A 372 -0.55 17.74 -0.59
N GLY A 373 -0.51 17.47 0.72
CA GLY A 373 0.00 18.38 1.75
C GLY A 373 1.47 18.75 1.62
N GLY A 374 2.25 18.04 0.80
CA GLY A 374 3.62 18.41 0.45
C GLY A 374 3.73 19.65 -0.45
N VAL A 375 2.66 20.00 -1.19
CA VAL A 375 2.65 21.13 -2.14
C VAL A 375 1.47 22.07 -1.88
N VAL A 376 0.27 21.52 -1.64
CA VAL A 376 -0.96 22.29 -1.40
C VAL A 376 -1.11 22.53 0.09
N ASN A 377 -1.35 23.78 0.50
CA ASN A 377 -1.67 24.12 1.88
C ASN A 377 -3.11 23.68 2.22
N VAL A 378 -3.24 22.42 2.64
CA VAL A 378 -4.54 21.78 2.94
C VAL A 378 -5.33 22.50 4.05
N PRO A 379 -4.72 22.93 5.17
CA PRO A 379 -5.40 23.75 6.17
C PRO A 379 -6.05 25.01 5.59
N GLU A 380 -5.34 25.68 4.68
CA GLU A 380 -5.84 26.91 4.06
C GLU A 380 -7.00 26.65 3.08
N VAL A 381 -6.95 25.55 2.32
CA VAL A 381 -8.07 25.10 1.49
C VAL A 381 -9.30 24.75 2.33
N ALA A 382 -9.10 24.11 3.49
CA ALA A 382 -10.19 23.79 4.41
C ALA A 382 -10.81 25.07 5.02
N GLU A 383 -10.00 26.03 5.46
CA GLU A 383 -10.48 27.32 5.96
C GLU A 383 -11.24 28.12 4.89
N TYR A 384 -10.77 28.08 3.65
CA TYR A 384 -11.48 28.68 2.53
C TYR A 384 -12.84 28.02 2.29
N ALA A 385 -12.91 26.68 2.31
CA ALA A 385 -14.13 25.93 2.07
C ALA A 385 -15.24 26.26 3.09
N LYS A 386 -14.89 26.58 4.35
CA LYS A 386 -15.85 26.98 5.40
C LYS A 386 -16.65 28.23 5.06
N ARG A 387 -16.12 29.09 4.18
CA ARG A 387 -16.74 30.38 3.80
C ARG A 387 -17.62 30.26 2.55
N LEU A 388 -17.66 29.09 1.92
CA LEU A 388 -18.42 28.89 0.69
C LEU A 388 -19.92 28.73 0.97
N PRO A 389 -20.81 29.17 0.06
CA PRO A 389 -22.26 29.04 0.23
C PRO A 389 -22.68 27.58 0.47
N ASN A 390 -23.68 27.40 1.34
CA ASN A 390 -24.28 26.11 1.70
C ASN A 390 -23.33 25.09 2.39
N VAL A 391 -22.07 25.44 2.63
CA VAL A 391 -21.14 24.59 3.39
C VAL A 391 -21.42 24.74 4.88
N VAL A 392 -21.81 23.65 5.52
CA VAL A 392 -22.15 23.63 6.95
C VAL A 392 -21.14 22.87 7.80
N TYR A 393 -20.26 22.09 7.16
CA TYR A 393 -19.21 21.33 7.82
C TYR A 393 -17.98 21.20 6.93
N VAL A 394 -16.80 21.37 7.53
CA VAL A 394 -15.52 21.11 6.85
C VAL A 394 -14.60 20.32 7.76
N GLN A 395 -13.95 19.31 7.21
CA GLN A 395 -12.96 18.50 7.93
C GLN A 395 -11.74 18.22 7.08
N GLU A 396 -10.57 18.40 7.70
CA GLU A 396 -9.31 17.88 7.17
C GLU A 396 -9.13 16.43 7.60
N ASN A 397 -8.74 15.58 6.66
CA ASN A 397 -8.40 14.19 6.92
C ASN A 397 -7.04 13.85 6.31
N LEU A 398 -6.23 13.07 7.03
CA LEU A 398 -4.97 12.60 6.46
C LEU A 398 -5.20 11.67 5.26
N PHE A 399 -6.16 10.74 5.37
CA PHE A 399 -6.53 9.84 4.27
C PHE A 399 -8.04 9.68 4.21
N SER A 400 -8.73 10.49 3.40
CA SER A 400 -10.20 10.40 3.28
C SER A 400 -10.70 9.04 2.78
N CYS A 401 -9.86 8.25 2.09
CA CYS A 401 -10.22 6.91 1.60
C CYS A 401 -9.99 5.78 2.61
N SER A 402 -9.47 6.05 3.81
CA SER A 402 -9.32 5.00 4.83
C SER A 402 -10.69 4.59 5.38
N GLN A 403 -10.81 3.34 5.84
CA GLN A 403 -12.06 2.83 6.41
C GLN A 403 -12.55 3.68 7.59
N ASP A 404 -11.64 4.10 8.49
CA ASP A 404 -11.98 5.00 9.60
C ASP A 404 -12.52 6.35 9.13
N ALA A 405 -11.91 6.92 8.08
CA ALA A 405 -12.39 8.18 7.54
C ALA A 405 -13.77 8.01 6.91
N GLN A 406 -14.09 6.86 6.31
CA GLN A 406 -15.44 6.54 5.82
C GLN A 406 -16.44 6.39 6.97
N ASP A 407 -16.06 5.72 8.06
CA ASP A 407 -16.92 5.55 9.23
C ASP A 407 -17.16 6.89 9.93
N LYS A 408 -16.13 7.73 10.07
CA LYS A 408 -16.27 9.08 10.62
C LYS A 408 -17.08 10.00 9.69
N LEU A 409 -16.88 9.88 8.38
CA LEU A 409 -17.68 10.57 7.38
C LEU A 409 -19.17 10.21 7.54
N ARG A 410 -19.51 8.93 7.75
CA ARG A 410 -20.87 8.49 8.04
C ARG A 410 -21.45 9.16 9.30
N GLU A 411 -20.71 9.14 10.40
CA GLU A 411 -21.12 9.81 11.65
C GLU A 411 -21.39 11.30 11.41
N VAL A 412 -20.46 12.00 10.75
CA VAL A 412 -20.57 13.43 10.47
C VAL A 412 -21.77 13.75 9.58
N ILE A 413 -22.03 12.93 8.54
CA ILE A 413 -23.19 13.10 7.66
C ILE A 413 -24.49 13.04 8.47
N ILE A 414 -24.59 12.09 9.39
CA ILE A 414 -25.77 11.90 10.23
C ILE A 414 -25.89 13.04 11.27
N GLU A 415 -24.82 13.31 12.03
CA GLU A 415 -24.79 14.29 13.12
C GLU A 415 -25.06 15.72 12.63
N ASN A 416 -24.51 16.09 11.46
CA ASN A 416 -24.65 17.43 10.91
C ASN A 416 -25.81 17.55 9.92
N ASN A 417 -26.59 16.47 9.74
CA ASN A 417 -27.68 16.38 8.78
C ASN A 417 -27.25 16.86 7.37
N LEU A 418 -26.11 16.35 6.88
CA LEU A 418 -25.60 16.68 5.55
C LEU A 418 -26.46 15.99 4.50
N ASN A 419 -26.79 16.70 3.41
CA ASN A 419 -27.51 16.13 2.28
C ASN A 419 -26.68 16.07 0.99
N ARG A 420 -25.51 16.71 0.98
CA ARG A 420 -24.53 16.68 -0.13
C ARG A 420 -23.12 16.60 0.45
N VAL A 421 -22.23 15.91 -0.27
CA VAL A 421 -20.84 15.73 0.16
C VAL A 421 -19.88 16.08 -0.96
N VAL A 422 -18.87 16.89 -0.63
CA VAL A 422 -17.73 17.19 -1.51
C VAL A 422 -16.47 16.63 -0.87
N VAL A 423 -15.70 15.85 -1.63
CA VAL A 423 -14.37 15.37 -1.18
C VAL A 423 -13.29 15.95 -2.08
N ALA A 424 -12.42 16.78 -1.52
CA ALA A 424 -11.24 17.29 -2.20
C ALA A 424 -10.06 16.38 -1.93
N ALA A 425 -9.73 15.51 -2.88
CA ALA A 425 -8.72 14.47 -2.71
C ALA A 425 -8.06 14.05 -4.05
N CYS A 426 -7.99 12.75 -4.31
CA CYS A 426 -7.39 12.15 -5.50
C CYS A 426 -8.39 12.00 -6.67
N SER A 427 -8.02 11.24 -7.69
CA SER A 427 -8.86 11.02 -8.88
C SER A 427 -10.19 10.29 -8.57
N PRO A 428 -11.33 10.77 -9.11
CA PRO A 428 -12.64 10.14 -8.91
C PRO A 428 -12.67 8.69 -9.40
N ARG A 429 -11.95 8.37 -10.48
CA ARG A 429 -11.86 7.01 -11.03
C ARG A 429 -11.44 5.95 -10.00
N THR A 430 -10.69 6.35 -8.98
CA THR A 430 -10.11 5.43 -8.00
C THR A 430 -10.98 5.23 -6.75
N HIS A 431 -11.65 6.27 -6.26
CA HIS A 431 -12.29 6.25 -4.94
C HIS A 431 -13.72 6.80 -4.92
N GLU A 432 -14.24 7.36 -6.01
CA GLU A 432 -15.64 7.82 -6.04
C GLU A 432 -16.65 6.74 -5.63
N PRO A 433 -16.57 5.48 -6.11
CA PRO A 433 -17.49 4.43 -5.69
C PRO A 433 -17.50 4.18 -4.17
N LEU A 434 -16.36 4.36 -3.50
CA LEU A 434 -16.24 4.20 -2.06
C LEU A 434 -17.07 5.25 -1.31
N PHE A 435 -16.93 6.52 -1.68
CA PHE A 435 -17.68 7.61 -1.04
C PHE A 435 -19.18 7.53 -1.38
N GLN A 436 -19.52 7.16 -2.61
CA GLN A 436 -20.89 6.89 -3.04
C GLN A 436 -21.55 5.80 -2.18
N GLU A 437 -20.83 4.71 -1.89
CA GLU A 437 -21.31 3.65 -1.00
C GLU A 437 -21.48 4.15 0.45
N THR A 438 -20.60 5.02 0.93
CA THR A 438 -20.76 5.66 2.24
C THR A 438 -22.02 6.51 2.32
N LEU A 439 -22.34 7.31 1.30
CA LEU A 439 -23.60 8.05 1.23
C LEU A 439 -24.81 7.11 1.30
N LYS A 440 -24.80 6.01 0.52
CA LYS A 440 -25.89 5.00 0.59
C LYS A 440 -26.03 4.43 2.00
N SER A 441 -24.92 4.19 2.70
CA SER A 441 -24.95 3.69 4.07
C SER A 441 -25.52 4.68 5.09
N CYS A 442 -25.60 5.96 4.73
CA CYS A 442 -26.28 7.01 5.50
C CYS A 442 -27.75 7.22 5.09
N GLY A 443 -28.26 6.45 4.11
CA GLY A 443 -29.58 6.71 3.51
C GLY A 443 -29.58 7.93 2.57
N ILE A 444 -28.42 8.39 2.08
CA ILE A 444 -28.34 9.51 1.12
C ILE A 444 -28.13 8.95 -0.30
N ASN A 445 -28.78 9.56 -1.29
CA ASN A 445 -28.61 9.20 -2.69
C ASN A 445 -27.14 9.35 -3.10
N LYS A 446 -26.56 8.29 -3.68
CA LYS A 446 -25.14 8.25 -4.03
C LYS A 446 -24.69 9.33 -5.02
N TYR A 447 -25.63 9.90 -5.80
CA TYR A 447 -25.34 10.93 -6.79
C TYR A 447 -25.34 12.35 -6.22
N LEU A 448 -25.56 12.52 -4.92
CA LEU A 448 -25.39 13.78 -4.18
C LEU A 448 -23.95 13.97 -3.68
N PHE A 449 -23.00 13.46 -4.46
CA PHE A 449 -21.58 13.44 -4.17
C PHE A 449 -20.79 14.12 -5.29
N GLU A 450 -19.77 14.89 -4.92
CA GLU A 450 -18.81 15.46 -5.86
C GLU A 450 -17.38 15.24 -5.34
N MET A 451 -16.44 14.96 -6.25
CA MET A 451 -15.03 14.78 -5.91
C MET A 451 -14.15 15.74 -6.69
N THR A 452 -13.32 16.49 -5.96
CA THR A 452 -12.34 17.42 -6.53
C THR A 452 -10.95 16.79 -6.53
N ASN A 453 -10.31 16.69 -7.69
CA ASN A 453 -8.98 16.09 -7.80
C ASN A 453 -7.87 17.12 -7.51
N ILE A 454 -7.59 17.36 -6.23
CA ILE A 454 -6.53 18.29 -5.81
C ILE A 454 -5.13 17.66 -5.78
N ARG A 455 -5.03 16.34 -5.91
CA ARG A 455 -3.74 15.66 -6.01
C ARG A 455 -3.16 15.77 -7.40
N ASP A 456 -3.82 15.18 -8.38
CA ASP A 456 -3.26 14.98 -9.71
C ASP A 456 -3.27 16.30 -10.52
N GLN A 457 -4.24 17.19 -10.26
CA GLN A 457 -4.42 18.44 -11.02
C GLN A 457 -3.88 19.69 -10.33
N ASN A 458 -3.53 19.62 -9.04
CA ASN A 458 -2.97 20.75 -8.29
C ASN A 458 -1.58 20.40 -7.74
N SER A 459 -1.47 19.44 -6.82
CA SER A 459 -0.18 19.12 -6.19
C SER A 459 0.88 18.61 -7.19
N TRP A 460 0.58 17.56 -7.97
CA TRP A 460 1.59 16.90 -8.80
C TRP A 460 2.10 17.73 -9.98
N VAL A 461 1.26 18.60 -10.52
CA VAL A 461 1.60 19.42 -11.70
C VAL A 461 2.19 20.79 -11.34
N HIS A 462 2.16 21.20 -10.06
CA HIS A 462 2.72 22.49 -9.59
C HIS A 462 3.66 22.29 -8.40
N GLN A 463 4.49 21.24 -8.40
CA GLN A 463 5.43 20.94 -7.31
C GLN A 463 6.34 22.13 -6.96
N ASN A 464 6.69 22.96 -7.95
CA ASN A 464 7.55 24.13 -7.79
C ASN A 464 6.79 25.44 -7.52
N GLU A 465 5.46 25.42 -7.49
CA GLU A 465 4.60 26.61 -7.35
C GLU A 465 3.50 26.39 -6.29
N PRO A 466 3.87 26.12 -5.01
CA PRO A 466 2.93 25.69 -3.97
C PRO A 466 1.82 26.72 -3.66
N GLU A 467 2.13 28.01 -3.75
CA GLU A 467 1.13 29.08 -3.57
C GLU A 467 0.06 29.03 -4.67
N ALA A 468 0.49 28.96 -5.94
CA ALA A 468 -0.43 28.83 -7.08
C ALA A 468 -1.21 27.50 -7.04
N ALA A 469 -0.57 26.41 -6.62
CA ALA A 469 -1.22 25.12 -6.41
C ALA A 469 -2.35 25.21 -5.38
N THR A 470 -2.13 25.96 -4.29
CA THR A 470 -3.09 26.19 -3.22
C THR A 470 -4.27 27.03 -3.70
N GLU A 471 -4.03 28.13 -4.41
CA GLU A 471 -5.10 28.94 -5.00
C GLU A 471 -5.95 28.14 -6.00
N LYS A 472 -5.29 27.38 -6.88
CA LYS A 472 -5.99 26.51 -7.83
C LYS A 472 -6.82 25.43 -7.13
N ALA A 473 -6.34 24.89 -5.99
CA ALA A 473 -7.09 23.96 -5.18
C ALA A 473 -8.34 24.60 -4.55
N LYS A 474 -8.24 25.83 -4.02
CA LYS A 474 -9.39 26.60 -3.52
C LYS A 474 -10.45 26.80 -4.61
N ASP A 475 -10.02 27.22 -5.80
CA ASP A 475 -10.92 27.41 -6.94
C ASP A 475 -11.62 26.10 -7.35
N SER A 476 -10.87 25.00 -7.39
CA SER A 476 -11.41 23.68 -7.71
C SER A 476 -12.48 23.24 -6.69
N VAL A 477 -12.24 23.50 -5.39
CA VAL A 477 -13.21 23.23 -4.32
C VAL A 477 -14.43 24.14 -4.43
N ARG A 478 -14.24 25.43 -4.73
CA ARG A 478 -15.35 26.37 -4.98
C ARG A 478 -16.27 25.87 -6.10
N MET A 479 -15.68 25.45 -7.22
CA MET A 479 -16.43 24.91 -8.36
C MET A 479 -17.19 23.64 -7.98
N ALA A 480 -16.56 22.75 -7.23
CA ALA A 480 -17.20 21.52 -6.78
C ALA A 480 -18.34 21.78 -5.80
N VAL A 481 -18.22 22.73 -4.86
CA VAL A 481 -19.32 23.13 -3.96
C VAL A 481 -20.47 23.77 -4.73
N ALA A 482 -20.18 24.61 -5.72
CA ALA A 482 -21.19 25.20 -6.59
C ALA A 482 -21.95 24.12 -7.39
N LYS A 483 -21.23 23.17 -8.01
CA LYS A 483 -21.81 22.02 -8.70
C LYS A 483 -22.61 21.13 -7.74
N ALA A 484 -22.04 20.84 -6.58
CA ALA A 484 -22.67 20.03 -5.54
C ALA A 484 -23.96 20.67 -5.03
N SER A 485 -24.13 21.99 -5.09
CA SER A 485 -25.39 22.69 -4.75
C SER A 485 -26.50 22.46 -5.78
N LEU A 486 -26.16 22.05 -7.01
CA LEU A 486 -27.11 21.85 -8.13
C LEU A 486 -27.46 20.38 -8.37
N LEU A 487 -26.79 19.44 -7.70
CA LEU A 487 -27.11 18.00 -7.78
C LEU A 487 -28.54 17.71 -7.35
N PHE A 488 -29.11 16.61 -7.82
CA PHE A 488 -30.39 16.09 -7.35
C PHE A 488 -30.34 14.56 -7.35
N PRO A 489 -31.14 13.88 -6.52
CA PRO A 489 -31.16 12.41 -6.48
C PRO A 489 -31.42 11.81 -7.87
N LEU A 490 -30.58 10.87 -8.30
CA LEU A 490 -30.79 10.11 -9.55
C LEU A 490 -31.15 8.65 -9.24
N LYS A 491 -31.92 8.03 -10.14
CA LYS A 491 -32.28 6.61 -10.08
C LYS A 491 -31.50 5.82 -11.12
N GLU A 492 -31.01 4.65 -10.72
CA GLU A 492 -30.42 3.71 -11.67
C GLU A 492 -31.52 3.06 -12.52
N VAL A 493 -31.41 3.20 -13.83
CA VAL A 493 -32.31 2.55 -14.78
C VAL A 493 -31.73 1.20 -15.17
N LYS A 494 -32.48 0.12 -14.90
CA LYS A 494 -32.14 -1.20 -15.43
C LYS A 494 -32.61 -1.28 -16.88
N LEU A 495 -31.67 -1.37 -17.80
CA LEU A 495 -31.96 -1.58 -19.22
C LEU A 495 -31.93 -3.08 -19.52
N GLY A 496 -32.95 -3.57 -20.21
CA GLY A 496 -32.96 -4.93 -20.73
C GLY A 496 -31.90 -5.07 -21.82
N ILE A 497 -31.12 -6.15 -21.79
CA ILE A 497 -30.17 -6.49 -22.84
C ILE A 497 -30.77 -7.62 -23.67
N THR A 498 -30.90 -7.41 -24.99
CA THR A 498 -31.25 -8.48 -25.93
C THR A 498 -29.98 -9.19 -26.37
N PRO A 499 -29.75 -10.46 -25.99
CA PRO A 499 -28.57 -11.21 -26.40
C PRO A 499 -28.72 -11.67 -27.87
N ALA A 500 -28.58 -10.74 -28.82
CA ALA A 500 -28.75 -11.00 -30.25
C ALA A 500 -27.43 -11.27 -30.99
N ALA A 501 -26.28 -10.97 -30.38
CA ALA A 501 -24.97 -11.17 -30.97
C ALA A 501 -23.95 -11.58 -29.90
N LEU A 502 -23.08 -12.53 -30.26
CA LEU A 502 -21.90 -12.91 -29.50
C LEU A 502 -20.70 -12.21 -30.13
N VAL A 503 -19.98 -11.38 -29.36
CA VAL A 503 -18.67 -10.88 -29.76
C VAL A 503 -17.65 -11.92 -29.29
N VAL A 504 -17.02 -12.62 -30.24
CA VAL A 504 -15.98 -13.62 -30.01
C VAL A 504 -14.61 -12.98 -30.07
#